data_AF-W9G0W5-F1
#
_entry.id   AF-W9G0W5-F1
#
_cell.length_a   1.000
_cell.length_b   1.000
_cell.length_c   1.000
_cell.angle_alpha   90.00
_cell.angle_beta   90.00
_cell.angle_gamma   90.00
#
_symmetry.space_group_name_H-M   'P 1'
#
loop_
_entity.id
_entity.type
_entity.pdbx_description
1 polymer ?
#
loop_
_entity_poly.entity_id
_entity_poly.type
_entity_poly.pdbx_seq_one_letter_code
_entity_poly.pdbx_strand_id
1 'polypeptide(L)'
;MSQRTAEDWDYGVRKSGHRRTYPDGRRVDSATRTVTMLGVSSMMVSTPGLPALDRQLHPRFLTLAEREQIRDLRVEGHSLRAIGRRLGRPASTIARELAANSVDGSYRPYAAHRAAAARRPRPKDRKLLVAGPLRDFVQACLRRRWSPEQICHALGTEHPDDHSMRVSVETIYQALYVQARGGLKREVQAAIRTGRTRRKPRRDPAVRTSRFVDPMVMISERPAEVE
;
A
#
# COMPACT_ATOMS: atom_id res chain seq x y z
N MET A 1 -18.41 15.65 -23.31
CA MET A 1 -17.81 14.84 -22.23
C MET A 1 -17.42 15.77 -21.08
N SER A 2 -17.71 15.43 -19.82
CA SER A 2 -17.32 16.26 -18.67
C SER A 2 -15.83 16.07 -18.34
N GLN A 3 -15.12 17.14 -18.00
CA GLN A 3 -13.70 17.14 -17.57
C GLN A 3 -13.43 16.10 -16.46
N ARG A 4 -14.37 15.97 -15.52
CA ARG A 4 -14.29 14.99 -14.43
C ARG A 4 -14.42 13.54 -14.89
N THR A 5 -15.15 13.31 -15.99
CA THR A 5 -15.22 11.97 -16.58
C THR A 5 -13.89 11.64 -17.24
N ALA A 6 -13.25 12.59 -17.92
CA ALA A 6 -11.92 12.39 -18.52
C ALA A 6 -10.86 12.06 -17.46
N GLU A 7 -10.82 12.83 -16.37
CA GLU A 7 -9.96 12.52 -15.22
C GLU A 7 -10.24 11.12 -14.66
N ASP A 8 -11.52 10.73 -14.50
CA ASP A 8 -11.88 9.39 -14.05
C ASP A 8 -11.23 8.30 -14.94
N TRP A 9 -11.21 8.47 -16.28
CA TRP A 9 -10.54 7.53 -17.18
C TRP A 9 -9.03 7.44 -16.94
N ASP A 10 -8.36 8.57 -16.74
CA ASP A 10 -6.91 8.67 -16.52
C ASP A 10 -6.46 7.98 -15.22
N TYR A 11 -7.28 8.11 -14.18
CA TYR A 11 -7.10 7.42 -12.90
C TYR A 11 -7.55 5.96 -12.91
N GLY A 12 -7.99 5.42 -14.05
CA GLY A 12 -8.51 4.06 -14.18
C GLY A 12 -9.86 3.85 -13.48
N VAL A 13 -10.57 4.93 -13.16
CA VAL A 13 -11.92 4.91 -12.61
C VAL A 13 -12.91 4.65 -13.75
N ARG A 14 -13.83 3.71 -13.53
CA ARG A 14 -14.91 3.38 -14.47
C ARG A 14 -16.23 3.87 -13.91
N LYS A 15 -16.95 4.72 -14.66
CA LYS A 15 -18.29 5.19 -14.31
C LYS A 15 -19.34 4.36 -15.04
N SER A 16 -20.32 3.86 -14.30
CA SER A 16 -21.52 3.18 -14.81
C SER A 16 -22.74 3.72 -14.08
N GLY A 17 -23.52 4.59 -14.74
CA GLY A 17 -24.63 5.32 -14.13
C GLY A 17 -24.19 6.14 -12.91
N HIS A 18 -24.80 5.88 -11.76
CA HIS A 18 -24.52 6.51 -10.45
C HIS A 18 -23.33 5.88 -9.71
N ARG A 19 -22.67 4.88 -10.31
CA ARG A 19 -21.62 4.09 -9.69
C ARG A 19 -20.26 4.42 -10.29
N ARG A 20 -19.24 4.56 -9.44
CA ARG A 20 -17.83 4.70 -9.81
C ARG A 20 -17.02 3.54 -9.23
N THR A 21 -16.31 2.81 -10.07
CA THR A 21 -15.40 1.73 -9.67
C THR A 21 -13.97 2.20 -9.83
N TYR A 22 -13.18 2.15 -8.76
CA TYR A 22 -11.79 2.58 -8.70
C TYR A 22 -10.85 1.37 -8.88
N PRO A 23 -9.59 1.59 -9.32
CA PRO A 23 -8.60 0.51 -9.48
C PRO A 23 -8.28 -0.26 -8.20
N ASP A 24 -8.50 0.34 -7.03
CA ASP A 24 -8.30 -0.30 -5.73
C ASP A 24 -9.45 -1.24 -5.32
N GLY A 25 -10.42 -1.48 -6.22
CA GLY A 25 -11.58 -2.33 -6.00
C GLY A 25 -12.76 -1.63 -5.32
N ARG A 26 -12.61 -0.36 -4.93
CA ARG A 26 -13.72 0.42 -4.35
C ARG A 26 -14.75 0.72 -5.41
N ARG A 27 -16.02 0.49 -5.09
CA ARG A 27 -17.18 0.90 -5.88
C ARG A 27 -18.01 1.86 -5.05
N VAL A 28 -18.09 3.12 -5.45
CA VAL A 28 -18.88 4.17 -4.81
C VAL A 28 -20.18 4.33 -5.57
N ASP A 29 -21.31 4.07 -4.93
CA ASP A 29 -22.65 4.34 -5.45
C ASP A 29 -23.16 5.64 -4.83
N SER A 30 -23.32 6.66 -5.68
CA SER A 30 -23.76 7.99 -5.25
C SER A 30 -25.24 8.07 -4.90
N ALA A 31 -26.09 7.18 -5.45
CA ALA A 31 -27.52 7.16 -5.17
C ALA A 31 -27.82 6.57 -3.79
N THR A 32 -27.07 5.53 -3.40
CA THR A 32 -27.24 4.87 -2.09
C THR A 32 -26.24 5.36 -1.04
N ARG A 33 -25.30 6.25 -1.42
CA ARG A 33 -24.15 6.67 -0.60
C ARG A 33 -23.36 5.48 -0.03
N THR A 34 -23.33 4.36 -0.75
CA THR A 34 -22.68 3.11 -0.31
C THR A 34 -21.33 2.95 -0.98
N VAL A 35 -20.32 2.52 -0.21
CA VAL A 35 -19.02 2.11 -0.74
C VAL A 35 -18.90 0.60 -0.60
N THR A 36 -18.91 -0.11 -1.72
CA THR A 36 -18.78 -1.57 -1.79
C THR A 36 -17.39 -1.91 -2.33
N MET A 37 -16.69 -2.85 -1.70
CA MET A 37 -15.48 -3.43 -2.30
C MET A 37 -15.92 -4.56 -3.21
N LEU A 38 -15.67 -4.44 -4.51
CA LEU A 38 -15.70 -5.62 -5.36
C LEU A 38 -14.47 -6.44 -4.99
N GLY A 39 -14.66 -7.74 -4.73
CA GLY A 39 -13.53 -8.67 -4.72
C GLY A 39 -12.77 -8.43 -6.00
N VAL A 40 -11.49 -8.05 -5.88
CA VAL A 40 -10.61 -7.87 -7.03
C VAL A 40 -10.48 -9.25 -7.67
N SER A 41 -11.41 -9.59 -8.57
CA SER A 41 -11.21 -10.68 -9.51
C SER A 41 -9.93 -10.34 -10.23
N SER A 42 -8.91 -11.14 -9.98
CA SER A 42 -7.55 -11.09 -10.50
C SER A 42 -7.46 -11.20 -12.02
N MET A 43 -8.54 -10.93 -12.76
CA MET A 43 -8.73 -11.25 -14.17
C MET A 43 -8.81 -10.04 -15.10
N MET A 44 -8.52 -8.83 -14.61
CA MET A 44 -8.13 -7.73 -15.51
C MET A 44 -6.64 -7.53 -15.32
N VAL A 45 -5.86 -7.80 -16.38
CA VAL A 45 -4.44 -7.43 -16.48
C VAL A 45 -4.33 -6.00 -15.97
N SER A 46 -3.81 -5.86 -14.76
CA SER A 46 -3.89 -4.63 -13.98
C SER A 46 -2.96 -3.60 -14.61
N THR A 47 -3.46 -2.96 -15.66
CA THR A 47 -2.72 -1.92 -16.36
C THR A 47 -2.65 -0.76 -15.38
N PRO A 48 -1.44 -0.34 -14.96
CA PRO A 48 -1.29 0.76 -14.03
C PRO A 48 -1.85 2.03 -14.66
N GLY A 49 -2.64 2.79 -13.89
CA GLY A 49 -3.18 4.07 -14.36
C GLY A 49 -2.07 5.07 -14.68
N LEU A 50 -2.42 6.12 -15.43
CA LEU A 50 -1.46 7.15 -15.87
C LEU A 50 -0.62 7.75 -14.72
N PRO A 51 -1.20 8.09 -13.55
CA PRO A 51 -0.41 8.63 -12.44
C PRO A 51 0.66 7.68 -11.92
N ALA A 52 0.42 6.37 -12.02
CA ALA A 52 1.44 5.40 -11.65
C ALA A 52 2.58 5.45 -12.67
N LEU A 53 2.27 5.43 -13.98
CA LEU A 53 3.25 5.49 -15.07
C LEU A 53 4.11 6.75 -15.04
N ASP A 54 3.49 7.90 -14.77
CA ASP A 54 4.13 9.22 -14.84
C ASP A 54 4.79 9.66 -13.53
N ARG A 55 4.66 8.85 -12.47
CA ARG A 55 5.27 9.13 -11.19
C ARG A 55 6.78 9.28 -11.34
N GLN A 56 7.31 10.46 -10.99
CA GLN A 56 8.74 10.68 -10.87
C GLN A 56 9.35 9.70 -9.86
N LEU A 57 10.28 8.89 -10.35
CA LEU A 57 10.94 7.84 -9.57
C LEU A 57 12.34 8.28 -9.15
N HIS A 58 12.85 7.64 -8.10
CA HIS A 58 14.26 7.79 -7.72
C HIS A 58 15.16 7.49 -8.93
N PRO A 59 16.27 8.23 -9.15
CA PRO A 59 17.17 8.04 -10.29
C PRO A 59 17.72 6.63 -10.48
N ARG A 60 17.53 5.70 -9.53
CA ARG A 60 17.96 4.30 -9.64
C ARG A 60 17.08 3.46 -10.58
N PHE A 61 15.87 3.93 -10.86
CA PHE A 61 14.93 3.25 -11.75
C PHE A 61 15.07 3.79 -13.17
N LEU A 62 14.93 2.89 -14.15
CA LEU A 62 14.89 3.28 -15.57
C LEU A 62 13.58 4.01 -15.89
N THR A 63 13.71 5.17 -16.50
CA THR A 63 12.63 5.96 -17.08
C THR A 63 12.11 5.34 -18.38
N LEU A 64 10.98 5.84 -18.89
CA LEU A 64 10.47 5.41 -20.19
C LEU A 64 11.43 5.77 -21.32
N ALA A 65 11.97 7.00 -21.32
CA ALA A 65 12.94 7.45 -22.33
C ALA A 65 14.21 6.58 -22.34
N GLU A 66 14.75 6.21 -21.17
CA GLU A 66 15.89 5.30 -21.10
C GLU A 66 15.52 3.90 -21.65
N ARG A 67 14.30 3.41 -21.41
CA ARG A 67 13.83 2.13 -21.98
C ARG A 67 13.71 2.18 -23.50
N GLU A 68 13.26 3.30 -24.06
CA GLU A 68 13.24 3.52 -25.51
C GLU A 68 14.65 3.52 -26.10
N GLN A 69 15.58 4.26 -25.48
CA GLN A 69 16.99 4.27 -25.89
C GLN A 69 17.63 2.88 -25.80
N ILE A 70 17.30 2.08 -24.78
CA ILE A 70 17.77 0.68 -24.69
C ILE A 70 17.29 -0.12 -25.91
N ARG A 71 16.02 0.02 -26.32
CA ARG A 71 15.51 -0.69 -27.50
C ARG A 71 16.27 -0.26 -28.75
N ASP A 72 16.37 1.03 -28.99
CA ASP A 72 16.95 1.57 -30.22
C ASP A 72 18.42 1.16 -30.34
N LEU A 73 19.20 1.30 -29.26
CA LEU A 73 20.60 0.86 -29.22
C LEU A 73 20.77 -0.67 -29.37
N ARG A 74 19.78 -1.48 -28.97
CA ARG A 74 19.82 -2.93 -29.21
C ARG A 74 19.54 -3.28 -30.66
N VAL A 75 18.64 -2.55 -31.32
CA VAL A 75 18.38 -2.69 -32.77
C VAL A 75 19.64 -2.32 -33.57
N GLU A 76 20.37 -1.30 -33.14
CA GLU A 76 21.67 -0.89 -33.71
C GLU A 76 22.82 -1.88 -33.43
N GLY A 77 22.58 -2.95 -32.66
CA GLY A 77 23.57 -3.99 -32.38
C GLY A 77 24.59 -3.64 -31.28
N HIS A 78 24.37 -2.57 -30.50
CA HIS A 78 25.30 -2.23 -29.41
C HIS A 78 25.34 -3.30 -28.31
N SER A 79 26.54 -3.48 -27.75
CA SER A 79 26.75 -4.36 -26.59
C SER A 79 26.13 -3.76 -25.32
N LEU A 80 25.76 -4.61 -24.36
CA LEU A 80 25.18 -4.17 -23.08
C LEU A 80 26.07 -3.18 -22.31
N ARG A 81 27.40 -3.32 -22.44
CA ARG A 81 28.38 -2.39 -21.84
C ARG A 81 28.39 -1.03 -22.53
N ALA A 82 28.26 -0.99 -23.86
CA ALA A 82 28.18 0.25 -24.61
C ALA A 82 26.89 1.02 -24.28
N ILE A 83 25.76 0.31 -24.23
CA ILE A 83 24.46 0.88 -23.81
C ILE A 83 24.56 1.44 -22.40
N GLY A 84 25.12 0.68 -21.46
CA GLY A 84 25.35 1.13 -20.09
C GLY A 84 26.15 2.43 -20.03
N ARG A 85 27.29 2.52 -20.74
CA ARG A 85 28.09 3.74 -20.79
C ARG A 85 27.34 4.94 -21.36
N ARG A 86 26.58 4.75 -22.45
CA ARG A 86 25.79 5.83 -23.08
C ARG A 86 24.71 6.39 -22.16
N LEU A 87 24.08 5.52 -21.36
CA LEU A 87 23.01 5.91 -20.44
C LEU A 87 23.52 6.30 -19.03
N GLY A 88 24.83 6.19 -18.76
CA GLY A 88 25.36 6.34 -17.40
C GLY A 88 24.85 5.26 -16.44
N ARG A 89 24.57 4.05 -16.95
CA ARG A 89 24.01 2.91 -16.20
C ARG A 89 24.96 1.72 -16.15
N PRO A 90 24.97 0.95 -15.05
CA PRO A 90 25.66 -0.34 -15.04
C PRO A 90 25.11 -1.28 -16.12
N ALA A 91 26.00 -1.98 -16.83
CA ALA A 91 25.60 -2.96 -17.84
C ALA A 91 24.69 -4.07 -17.27
N SER A 92 24.85 -4.39 -15.98
CA SER A 92 23.99 -5.35 -15.26
C SER A 92 22.54 -4.87 -15.13
N THR A 93 22.30 -3.56 -15.05
CA THR A 93 20.94 -3.00 -15.04
C THR A 93 20.26 -3.24 -16.39
N ILE A 94 20.98 -2.97 -17.49
CA ILE A 94 20.48 -3.21 -18.85
C ILE A 94 20.20 -4.70 -19.07
N ALA A 95 21.14 -5.57 -18.65
CA ALA A 95 20.98 -7.01 -18.75
C ALA A 95 19.73 -7.52 -18.01
N ARG A 96 19.53 -7.12 -16.75
CA ARG A 96 18.36 -7.51 -15.95
C ARG A 96 17.06 -6.99 -16.54
N GLU A 97 17.06 -5.76 -17.05
CA GLU A 97 15.89 -5.15 -17.69
C GLU A 97 15.47 -5.94 -18.94
N LEU A 98 16.42 -6.27 -19.82
CA LEU A 98 16.16 -7.05 -21.02
C LEU A 98 15.74 -8.48 -20.68
N ALA A 99 16.41 -9.13 -19.73
CA ALA A 99 16.07 -10.50 -19.32
C ALA A 99 14.66 -10.60 -18.73
N ALA A 100 14.23 -9.61 -17.95
CA ALA A 100 12.94 -9.63 -17.27
C ALA A 100 11.76 -9.17 -18.14
N ASN A 101 12.00 -8.48 -19.25
CA ASN A 101 10.95 -7.80 -20.03
C ASN A 101 11.01 -8.02 -21.54
N SER A 102 11.91 -8.87 -22.03
CA SER A 102 11.88 -9.33 -23.43
C SER A 102 10.98 -10.55 -23.57
N VAL A 103 10.16 -10.59 -24.62
CA VAL A 103 9.30 -11.72 -24.95
C VAL A 103 9.63 -12.13 -26.38
N ASP A 104 9.92 -13.42 -26.59
CA ASP A 104 10.29 -13.98 -27.91
C ASP A 104 11.40 -13.21 -28.62
N GLY A 105 12.41 -12.75 -27.86
CA GLY A 105 13.53 -11.96 -28.39
C GLY A 105 13.19 -10.49 -28.70
N SER A 106 11.94 -10.07 -28.55
CA SER A 106 11.50 -8.68 -28.75
C SER A 106 11.43 -7.92 -27.44
N TYR A 107 12.15 -6.79 -27.36
CA TYR A 107 12.06 -5.87 -26.23
C TYR A 107 11.08 -4.74 -26.52
N ARG A 108 10.04 -4.61 -25.68
CA ARG A 108 8.95 -3.62 -25.84
C ARG A 108 8.96 -2.59 -24.69
N PRO A 109 9.53 -1.38 -24.88
CA PRO A 109 9.71 -0.37 -23.82
C PRO A 109 8.44 -0.03 -23.05
N TYR A 110 7.33 0.23 -23.74
CA TYR A 110 6.04 0.60 -23.15
C TYR A 110 5.40 -0.55 -22.34
N ALA A 111 5.58 -1.79 -22.77
CA ALA A 111 5.11 -2.95 -22.03
C ALA A 111 5.97 -3.16 -20.77
N ALA A 112 7.28 -3.03 -20.90
CA ALA A 112 8.23 -3.12 -19.80
C ALA A 112 7.98 -2.03 -18.75
N HIS A 113 7.72 -0.78 -19.18
CA HIS A 113 7.38 0.33 -18.28
C HIS A 113 6.07 0.08 -17.53
N ARG A 114 5.04 -0.40 -18.22
CA ARG A 114 3.77 -0.82 -17.60
C ARG A 114 3.97 -1.96 -16.60
N ALA A 115 4.76 -2.97 -16.94
CA ALA A 115 5.02 -4.10 -16.06
C ALA A 115 5.84 -3.68 -14.82
N ALA A 116 6.83 -2.79 -14.98
CA ALA A 116 7.56 -2.21 -13.86
C ALA A 116 6.63 -1.39 -12.97
N ALA A 117 5.72 -0.63 -13.58
CA ALA A 117 4.72 0.15 -12.88
C ALA A 117 3.74 -0.70 -12.07
N ALA A 118 3.25 -1.81 -12.64
CA ALA A 118 2.37 -2.75 -11.97
C ALA A 118 3.05 -3.50 -10.81
N ARG A 119 4.37 -3.75 -10.90
CA ARG A 119 5.17 -4.42 -9.85
C ARG A 119 5.60 -3.52 -8.69
N ARG A 120 5.50 -2.19 -8.85
CA ARG A 120 5.95 -1.23 -7.82
C ARG A 120 5.14 -1.30 -6.52
N PRO A 121 3.80 -1.38 -6.54
CA PRO A 121 3.02 -1.56 -5.33
C PRO A 121 3.46 -2.84 -4.61
N ARG A 122 3.79 -2.71 -3.32
CA ARG A 122 3.97 -3.85 -2.42
C ARG A 122 2.92 -3.79 -1.32
N PRO A 123 1.64 -4.00 -1.66
CA PRO A 123 0.60 -4.06 -0.64
C PRO A 123 0.93 -5.20 0.32
N LYS A 124 0.91 -4.90 1.61
CA LYS A 124 0.88 -5.92 2.65
C LYS A 124 -0.56 -6.08 3.09
N ASP A 125 -1.06 -7.30 3.06
CA ASP A 125 -2.35 -7.59 3.65
C ASP A 125 -2.29 -7.29 5.14
N ARG A 126 -3.33 -6.62 5.64
CA ARG A 126 -3.42 -6.33 7.07
C ARG A 126 -3.78 -7.63 7.78
N LYS A 127 -3.17 -7.89 8.94
CA LYS A 127 -3.36 -9.14 9.70
C LYS A 127 -4.82 -9.56 9.90
N LEU A 128 -5.72 -8.59 10.12
CA LEU A 128 -7.15 -8.86 10.37
C LEU A 128 -8.05 -8.80 9.12
N LEU A 129 -7.49 -8.58 7.92
CA LEU A 129 -8.22 -8.72 6.66
C LEU A 129 -8.26 -10.17 6.20
N VAL A 130 -7.17 -10.91 6.42
CA VAL A 130 -7.07 -12.34 6.09
C VAL A 130 -7.94 -13.13 7.06
N ALA A 131 -8.68 -14.11 6.56
CA ALA A 131 -9.42 -15.06 7.39
C ALA A 131 -8.44 -15.99 8.12
N GLY A 132 -8.72 -16.32 9.38
CA GLY A 132 -7.83 -17.17 10.18
C GLY A 132 -8.04 -17.00 11.68
N PRO A 133 -7.32 -17.79 12.49
CA PRO A 133 -7.57 -17.95 13.93
C PRO A 133 -7.49 -16.63 14.70
N LEU A 134 -6.51 -15.77 14.35
CA LEU A 134 -6.37 -14.44 14.93
C LEU A 134 -7.61 -13.56 14.71
N ARG A 135 -8.14 -13.56 13.48
CA ARG A 135 -9.34 -12.77 13.16
C ARG A 135 -10.55 -13.30 13.92
N ASP A 136 -10.70 -14.61 13.98
CA ASP A 136 -11.83 -15.27 14.63
C ASP A 136 -11.83 -15.03 16.14
N PHE A 137 -10.66 -15.11 16.78
CA PHE A 137 -10.46 -14.76 18.19
C PHE A 137 -10.86 -13.30 18.47
N VAL A 138 -10.28 -12.36 17.71
CA VAL A 138 -10.58 -10.93 17.86
C VAL A 138 -12.08 -10.68 17.67
N GLN A 139 -12.70 -11.32 16.67
CA GLN A 139 -14.14 -11.17 16.41
C GLN A 139 -15.01 -11.77 17.54
N ALA A 140 -14.59 -12.89 18.14
CA ALA A 140 -15.26 -13.50 19.29
C ALA A 140 -15.21 -12.61 20.53
N CYS A 141 -14.04 -12.07 20.87
CA CYS A 141 -13.89 -11.16 22.01
C CYS A 141 -14.67 -9.85 21.80
N LEU A 142 -14.68 -9.30 20.58
CA LEU A 142 -15.46 -8.09 20.28
C LEU A 142 -16.97 -8.32 20.40
N ARG A 143 -17.49 -9.51 20.02
CA ARG A 143 -18.90 -9.89 20.27
C ARG A 143 -19.22 -9.93 21.77
N ARG A 144 -18.27 -10.29 22.61
CA ARG A 144 -18.35 -10.24 24.08
C ARG A 144 -18.12 -8.83 24.65
N ARG A 145 -18.01 -7.81 23.80
CA ARG A 145 -17.76 -6.39 24.14
C ARG A 145 -16.44 -6.13 24.86
N TRP A 146 -15.42 -6.94 24.60
CA TRP A 146 -14.07 -6.66 25.08
C TRP A 146 -13.48 -5.43 24.40
N SER A 147 -12.70 -4.63 25.12
CA SER A 147 -11.96 -3.50 24.54
C SER A 147 -10.78 -4.01 23.70
N PRO A 148 -10.32 -3.26 22.68
CA PRO A 148 -9.09 -3.59 21.96
C PRO A 148 -7.85 -3.78 22.86
N GLU A 149 -7.77 -3.10 24.01
CA GLU A 149 -6.68 -3.35 24.98
C GLU A 149 -6.82 -4.72 25.63
N GLN A 150 -8.02 -5.09 26.08
CA GLN A 150 -8.29 -6.40 26.69
C GLN A 150 -7.97 -7.54 25.73
N ILE A 151 -8.34 -7.40 24.46
CA ILE A 151 -8.07 -8.40 23.42
C ILE A 151 -6.56 -8.54 23.18
N CYS A 152 -5.84 -7.42 23.08
CA CYS A 152 -4.39 -7.43 22.90
C CYS A 152 -3.68 -8.14 24.06
N HIS A 153 -4.13 -7.89 25.30
CA HIS A 153 -3.57 -8.55 26.48
C HIS A 153 -3.89 -10.05 26.49
N ALA A 154 -5.14 -10.42 26.25
CA ALA A 154 -5.58 -11.81 26.21
C ALA A 154 -4.86 -12.64 25.15
N LEU A 155 -4.61 -12.06 23.97
CA LEU A 155 -3.80 -12.72 22.93
C LEU A 155 -2.37 -13.03 23.41
N GLY A 156 -1.80 -12.18 24.27
CA GLY A 156 -0.48 -12.42 24.86
C GLY A 156 -0.48 -13.54 25.90
N THR A 157 -1.56 -13.65 26.68
CA THR A 157 -1.69 -14.64 27.77
C THR A 157 -2.17 -16.02 27.29
N GLU A 158 -3.14 -16.05 26.36
CA GLU A 158 -3.76 -17.30 25.88
C GLU A 158 -2.95 -17.98 24.78
N HIS A 159 -2.07 -17.23 24.09
CA HIS A 159 -1.24 -17.74 23.00
C HIS A 159 0.23 -17.34 23.18
N PRO A 160 0.91 -17.68 24.29
CA PRO A 160 2.25 -17.17 24.61
C PRO A 160 3.32 -17.53 23.56
N ASP A 161 3.23 -18.72 22.97
CA ASP A 161 4.24 -19.22 22.02
C ASP A 161 3.91 -18.94 20.55
N ASP A 162 2.67 -18.54 20.24
CA ASP A 162 2.24 -18.27 18.86
C ASP A 162 2.36 -16.78 18.52
N HIS A 163 3.47 -16.41 17.88
CA HIS A 163 3.69 -15.04 17.40
C HIS A 163 2.72 -14.62 16.28
N SER A 164 2.11 -15.55 15.55
CA SER A 164 1.12 -15.23 14.51
C SER A 164 -0.12 -14.56 15.12
N MET A 165 -0.46 -14.93 16.36
CA MET A 165 -1.58 -14.42 17.15
C MET A 165 -1.33 -13.04 17.78
N ARG A 166 -0.16 -12.41 17.56
CA ARG A 166 0.12 -11.07 18.09
C ARG A 166 -0.48 -9.97 17.23
N VAL A 167 -1.24 -9.06 17.84
CA VAL A 167 -1.65 -7.77 17.24
C VAL A 167 -1.56 -6.66 18.27
N SER A 168 -1.23 -5.45 17.81
CA SER A 168 -1.33 -4.27 18.66
C SER A 168 -2.78 -3.80 18.76
N VAL A 169 -3.08 -3.09 19.85
CA VAL A 169 -4.36 -2.39 20.05
C VAL A 169 -4.72 -1.53 18.83
N GLU A 170 -3.74 -0.82 18.27
CA GLU A 170 -3.93 0.02 17.07
C GLU A 170 -4.33 -0.81 15.84
N THR A 171 -3.84 -2.04 15.69
CA THR A 171 -4.22 -2.93 14.58
C THR A 171 -5.70 -3.29 14.65
N ILE A 172 -6.20 -3.57 15.86
CA ILE A 172 -7.62 -3.87 16.09
C ILE A 172 -8.46 -2.61 15.81
N TYR A 173 -8.06 -1.44 16.31
CA TYR A 173 -8.75 -0.18 16.00
C TYR A 173 -8.78 0.13 14.50
N GLN A 174 -7.67 -0.02 13.79
CA GLN A 174 -7.61 0.20 12.33
C GLN A 174 -8.55 -0.76 11.59
N ALA A 175 -8.69 -2.00 12.07
CA ALA A 175 -9.60 -2.98 11.47
C ALA A 175 -11.07 -2.65 11.75
N LEU A 176 -11.38 -2.05 12.91
CA LEU A 176 -12.72 -1.55 13.26
C LEU A 176 -13.12 -0.30 12.46
N TYR A 177 -12.20 0.65 12.29
CA TYR A 177 -12.49 1.94 11.64
C TYR A 177 -12.45 1.87 10.11
N VAL A 178 -11.67 0.96 9.52
CA VAL A 178 -11.52 0.85 8.07
C VAL A 178 -12.42 -0.26 7.52
N GLN A 179 -13.74 -0.09 7.66
CA GLN A 179 -14.76 -1.01 7.14
C GLN A 179 -14.80 -1.10 5.61
N ALA A 180 -14.47 -0.03 4.90
CA ALA A 180 -14.47 0.05 3.43
C ALA A 180 -13.35 -0.79 2.76
N ARG A 181 -12.70 -1.71 3.48
CA ARG A 181 -11.66 -2.62 2.96
C ARG A 181 -11.95 -4.11 3.23
N GLY A 182 -13.17 -4.48 3.63
CA GLY A 182 -13.59 -5.89 3.72
C GLY A 182 -13.14 -6.66 4.98
N GLY A 183 -12.83 -5.94 6.07
CA GLY A 183 -12.43 -6.54 7.36
C GLY A 183 -13.59 -7.00 8.25
N LEU A 184 -13.49 -6.75 9.56
CA LEU A 184 -14.54 -7.11 10.54
C LEU A 184 -15.90 -6.53 10.13
N LYS A 185 -16.95 -7.38 10.10
CA LYS A 185 -18.31 -7.04 9.64
C LYS A 185 -18.93 -5.88 10.44
N ARG A 186 -19.85 -5.13 9.80
CA ARG A 186 -20.59 -3.97 10.37
C ARG A 186 -21.15 -4.19 11.77
N GLU A 187 -21.57 -5.42 12.10
CA GLU A 187 -22.12 -5.80 13.42
C GLU A 187 -21.16 -5.50 14.59
N VAL A 188 -19.85 -5.48 14.31
CA VAL A 188 -18.81 -5.24 15.33
C VAL A 188 -18.72 -3.76 15.71
N GLN A 189 -19.14 -2.82 14.87
CA GLN A 189 -19.14 -1.40 15.22
C GLN A 189 -20.25 -1.04 16.23
N ALA A 190 -21.38 -1.75 16.21
CA ALA A 190 -22.41 -1.66 17.23
C ALA A 190 -21.92 -2.14 18.62
N ALA A 191 -20.80 -2.87 18.66
CA ALA A 191 -20.15 -3.25 19.89
C ALA A 191 -19.34 -2.11 20.54
N ILE A 192 -18.99 -1.05 19.79
CA ILE A 192 -18.15 0.05 20.26
C ILE A 192 -19.00 1.09 21.00
N ARG A 193 -18.70 1.31 22.27
CA ARG A 193 -19.42 2.24 23.17
C ARG A 193 -19.55 3.68 22.66
N THR A 194 -18.63 4.15 21.80
CA THR A 194 -18.58 5.56 21.37
C THR A 194 -19.18 5.83 20.00
N GLY A 195 -19.54 4.80 19.22
CA GLY A 195 -20.16 4.96 17.89
C GLY A 195 -19.31 5.64 16.80
N ARG A 196 -18.06 6.06 17.09
CA ARG A 196 -17.24 6.83 16.14
C ARG A 196 -16.85 6.00 14.92
N THR A 197 -16.92 6.63 13.74
CA THR A 197 -16.48 6.05 12.46
C THR A 197 -14.99 6.20 12.21
N ARG A 198 -14.32 7.09 12.94
CA ARG A 198 -12.86 7.29 12.92
C ARG A 198 -12.32 7.52 14.32
N ARG A 199 -11.08 7.09 14.55
CA ARG A 199 -10.36 7.42 15.78
C ARG A 199 -10.13 8.92 15.88
N LYS A 200 -10.25 9.49 17.09
CA LYS A 200 -9.73 10.83 17.38
C LYS A 200 -8.20 10.71 17.40
N PRO A 201 -7.46 11.40 16.52
CA PRO A 201 -6.01 11.39 16.59
C PRO A 201 -5.57 11.89 17.97
N ARG A 202 -4.64 11.16 18.61
CA ARG A 202 -4.04 11.57 19.90
C ARG A 202 -2.94 12.62 19.74
N ARG A 203 -2.50 12.85 18.50
CA ARG A 203 -1.49 13.83 18.15
C ARG A 203 -2.16 15.12 17.73
N ASP A 204 -1.76 16.22 18.35
CA ASP A 204 -2.02 17.55 17.83
C ASP A 204 -0.96 17.87 16.75
N PRO A 205 -1.35 18.18 15.50
CA PRO A 205 -0.40 18.57 14.47
C PRO A 205 0.39 19.84 14.82
N ALA A 206 -0.11 20.69 15.72
CA ALA A 206 0.58 21.88 16.20
C ALA A 206 1.62 21.58 17.30
N VAL A 207 1.60 20.39 17.91
CA VAL A 207 2.46 20.04 19.04
C VAL A 207 3.46 18.96 18.66
N ARG A 208 4.75 19.23 18.89
CA ARG A 208 5.81 18.24 18.71
C ARG A 208 5.81 17.29 19.91
N THR A 209 5.48 16.03 19.69
CA THR A 209 5.50 14.99 20.73
C THR A 209 6.94 14.60 21.05
N SER A 210 7.34 14.56 22.33
CA SER A 210 8.66 14.07 22.70
C SER A 210 8.75 12.58 22.36
N ARG A 211 9.90 12.17 21.82
CA ARG A 211 10.16 10.76 21.47
C ARG A 211 10.52 9.93 22.71
N PHE A 212 11.08 10.57 23.72
CA PHE A 212 11.49 9.97 24.98
C PHE A 212 10.53 10.35 26.09
N VAL A 213 10.35 9.42 27.03
CA VAL A 213 9.60 9.63 28.28
C VAL A 213 10.38 10.56 29.20
N ASP A 214 11.70 10.38 29.22
CA ASP A 214 12.62 11.21 29.98
C ASP A 214 12.89 12.55 29.28
N PRO A 215 13.06 13.64 30.05
CA PRO A 215 13.49 14.91 29.51
C PRO A 215 14.86 14.76 28.83
N MET A 216 15.02 15.41 27.68
CA MET A 216 16.30 15.45 26.98
C MET A 216 17.28 16.27 27.82
N VAL A 217 18.30 15.63 28.37
CA VAL A 217 19.44 16.32 29.01
C VAL A 217 20.33 16.86 27.89
N MET A 218 20.61 18.16 27.89
CA MET A 218 21.49 18.76 26.90
C MET A 218 22.94 18.29 27.16
N ILE A 219 23.78 18.22 26.12
CA ILE A 219 25.19 17.81 26.29
C ILE A 219 25.92 18.72 27.30
N SER A 220 25.50 19.98 27.41
CA SER A 220 25.97 20.96 28.39
C SER A 220 25.62 20.66 29.84
N GLU A 221 24.67 19.76 30.09
CA GLU A 221 24.15 19.40 31.42
C GLU A 221 24.60 18.00 31.87
N ARG A 222 25.47 17.34 31.08
CA ARG A 222 26.07 16.07 31.46
C ARG A 222 27.03 16.26 32.64
N PRO A 223 26.96 15.43 33.70
CA PRO A 223 27.92 15.49 34.80
C PRO A 223 29.34 15.21 34.31
N ALA A 224 30.32 15.91 34.87
CA ALA A 224 31.74 15.87 34.48
C ALA A 224 32.40 14.49 34.69
N GLU A 225 31.77 13.62 35.48
CA GLU A 225 32.28 12.30 35.86
C GLU A 225 32.32 11.26 34.73
N VAL A 226 31.74 11.57 33.56
CA VAL A 226 31.49 10.59 32.50
C VAL A 226 32.49 10.69 31.33
N GLU A 227 33.44 11.64 31.34
CA GLU A 227 34.43 11.81 30.25
C GLU A 227 35.32 10.59 30.03
#